data_AF-A0A3D3P1T9-F1
#
_entry.id   AF-A0A3D3P1T9-F1
#
_cell.length_a   1.000
_cell.length_b   1.000
_cell.length_c   1.000
_cell.angle_alpha   90.00
_cell.angle_beta   90.00
_cell.angle_gamma   90.00
#
_symmetry.space_group_name_H-M   'P 1'
#
loop_
_entity.id
_entity.type
_entity.pdbx_description
1 polymer ?
#
loop_
_entity_poly.entity_id
_entity_poly.type
_entity_poly.pdbx_seq_one_letter_code
_entity_poly.pdbx_strand_id
1 'polypeptide(L)' 'FFTGSTKVGRKVAIKAAQSLTPTLMELGGKCPCLVDEGVDL' A
#
# COMPACT_ATOMS: atom_id res chain seq x y z
N PHE A 1 -8.27 2.99 9.62
CA PHE A 1 -6.87 3.03 9.14
C PHE A 1 -6.37 1.60 9.02
N PHE A 2 -5.69 1.24 7.93
CA PHE A 2 -5.13 -0.09 7.72
C PHE A 2 -3.79 0.00 6.98
N THR A 3 -2.79 -0.76 7.44
CA THR A 3 -1.54 -0.98 6.72
C THR A 3 -1.34 -2.48 6.54
N GLY A 4 -1.00 -2.91 5.33
CA GLY A 4 -0.76 -4.33 5.07
C GLY A 4 -0.72 -4.68 3.59
N SER A 5 -0.95 -5.94 3.27
CA SER A 5 -0.90 -6.41 1.88
C SER A 5 -2.09 -5.91 1.06
N THR A 6 -1.87 -5.67 -0.24
CA THR A 6 -2.94 -5.38 -1.21
C THR A 6 -4.03 -6.45 -1.19
N LYS A 7 -3.67 -7.73 -0.99
CA LYS A 7 -4.62 -8.85 -0.92
C LYS A 7 -5.62 -8.68 0.23
N VAL A 8 -5.14 -8.28 1.41
CA VAL A 8 -6.00 -8.06 2.58
C VAL A 8 -6.71 -6.71 2.49
N GLY A 9 -6.04 -5.67 2.01
CA GLY A 9 -6.62 -4.34 1.81
C GLY A 9 -7.88 -4.36 0.94
N ARG A 10 -7.91 -5.18 -0.11
CA ARG A 10 -9.12 -5.39 -0.93
C ARG A 10 -10.31 -5.93 -0.12
N LYS A 11 -10.07 -6.88 0.80
CA LYS A 11 -11.12 -7.43 1.67
C LYS A 11 -11.64 -6.37 2.65
N VAL A 12 -10.73 -5.59 3.22
CA VAL A 12 -11.06 -4.48 4.14
C VAL A 12 -11.90 -3.43 3.41
N ALA A 13 -11.51 -3.03 2.19
CA ALA A 13 -12.24 -2.06 1.38
C ALA A 13 -13.67 -2.52 1.06
N ILE A 14 -13.86 -3.78 0.64
CA ILE A 14 -15.19 -4.35 0.37
C ILE A 14 -16.08 -4.26 1.62
N LYS A 15 -15.55 -4.58 2.80
CA LYS A 15 -16.34 -4.54 4.04
C LYS A 15 -16.66 -3.11 4.46
N ALA A 16 -15.71 -2.19 4.35
CA ALA A 16 -15.89 -0.78 4.70
C ALA A 16 -16.92 -0.08 3.81
N ALA A 17 -17.00 -0.43 2.52
CA ALA A 17 -17.96 0.13 1.59
C ALA A 17 -19.42 -0.16 1.97
N GLN A 18 -19.70 -1.28 2.65
CA GLN A 18 -21.07 -1.65 3.07
C GLN A 18 -21.70 -0.65 4.04
N SER A 19 -20.88 0.07 4.79
CA SER A 19 -21.29 1.07 5.78
C SER A 19 -20.77 2.48 5.44
N LEU A 20 -20.34 2.71 4.20
CA LEU A 20 -19.74 3.97 3.73
C LEU A 20 -18.62 4.47 4.66
N THR A 21 -17.87 3.54 5.25
CA THR A 21 -16.82 3.88 6.20
C THR A 21 -15.63 4.46 5.44
N PRO A 22 -15.20 5.70 5.74
CA PRO A 22 -14.01 6.28 5.12
C PRO A 22 -12.77 5.43 5.44
N THR A 23 -11.94 5.19 4.43
CA THR A 23 -10.74 4.36 4.58
C THR A 23 -9.48 5.13 4.26
N LEU A 24 -8.48 5.02 5.14
CA LEU A 24 -7.08 5.34 4.87
C LEU A 24 -6.30 4.02 4.87
N MET A 25 -5.56 3.75 3.79
CA MET A 25 -4.89 2.47 3.57
C MET A 25 -3.49 2.63 2.96
N GLU A 26 -2.50 1.95 3.56
CA GLU A 26 -1.14 1.78 3.03
C GLU A 26 -0.95 0.33 2.60
N LEU A 27 -0.85 0.08 1.29
CA LEU A 27 -0.96 -1.26 0.71
C LEU A 27 0.37 -1.86 0.21
N GLY A 28 1.47 -1.33 0.74
CA GLY A 28 2.83 -1.64 0.32
C GLY A 28 3.15 -1.09 -1.07
N GLY A 29 4.36 -1.38 -1.53
CA GLY A 29 4.87 -0.97 -2.83
C GLY A 29 6.14 -1.74 -3.15
N LYS A 30 6.63 -1.58 -4.38
CA LYS A 30 7.91 -2.15 -4.81
C LYS A 30 8.77 -1.03 -5.36
N CYS A 31 9.19 -0.14 -4.45
CA CYS A 31 9.99 1.02 -4.78
C CYS A 31 11.30 0.56 -5.45
N PRO A 32 11.56 0.94 -6.71
CA PRO A 32 12.82 0.59 -7.36
C PRO A 32 13.97 1.37 -6.70
N CYS A 33 15.10 0.70 -6.51
CA CYS A 33 16.36 1.34 -6.18
C CYS A 33 17.20 1.42 -7.46
N LEU A 34 17.53 2.64 -7.87
CA LEU A 34 18.37 2.90 -9.04
C LEU A 34 19.75 3.34 -8.53
N VAL A 35 20.80 2.77 -9.11
CA VAL A 35 22.20 3.09 -8.80
C VAL A 35 22.83 3.62 -10.08
N ASP A 36 23.37 4.82 -10.02
CA ASP A 36 24.02 5.51 -11.14
C ASP A 36 25.54 5.26 -11.14
N GLU A 37 26.25 5.59 -12.22
CA GLU A 37 27.69 5.31 -12.36
C GLU A 37 28.55 6.11 -11.35
N GLY A 38 28.04 7.25 -10.87
CA GLY A 38 28.77 8.17 -9.99
C GLY A 38 28.50 8.02 -8.49
N VAL A 39 27.77 6.98 -8.05
CA VAL A 39 27.47 6.83 -6.61
C VAL A 39 28.65 6.17 -5.87
N ASP A 40 28.86 6.60 -4.62
CA ASP A 40 29.74 5.92 -3.68
C ASP A 40 29.02 4.67 -3.13
N LEU A 41 29.54 3.49 -3.48
CA LEU A 41 28.97 2.16 -3.14
C LEU A 41 29.65 1.54 -1.92
#